data_AF-A0A9N9NWZ4-F1
#
_entry.id   AF-A0A9N9NWZ4-F1
#
_cell.length_a   1.000
_cell.length_b   1.000
_cell.length_c   1.000
_cell.angle_alpha   90.00
_cell.angle_beta   90.00
_cell.angle_gamma   90.00
#
_symmetry.space_group_name_H-M   'P 1'
#
loop_
_entity.id
_entity.type
_entity.pdbx_description
1 polymer ?
#
loop_
_entity_poly.entity_id
_entity_poly.type
_entity_poly.pdbx_seq_one_letter_code
_entity_poly.pdbx_strand_id
1 'polypeptide(L)'
;EEVDASWQPEFGAYMIEVPGIPYGSSLKSLTLVEQNMKRRREIASKYLNPNESLVTLVSFPRLGCSSQFLEPHHEPFGPELRSLFVPDEAMNPHDKFRALNVGIEDRRGSKVAFNVPIFHDKKGHDLFIYCDKALPDHIYMDSLVFVWILFAKGADDRTKEERGLE
;
A
#
# COMPACT_ATOMS: atom_id res chain seq x y z
N GLU A 1 20.51 -0.99 27.00
CA GLU A 1 20.44 0.12 26.04
C GLU A 1 18.99 0.54 25.94
N GLU A 2 18.72 1.84 25.98
CA GLU A 2 17.36 2.32 25.79
C GLU A 2 16.94 2.10 24.33
N VAL A 3 15.74 1.59 24.19
CA VAL A 3 15.24 1.06 22.94
C VAL A 3 14.50 2.20 22.24
N ASP A 4 15.22 2.93 21.39
CA ASP A 4 14.74 4.11 20.66
C ASP A 4 13.85 3.73 19.46
N ALA A 5 12.92 4.61 19.11
CA ALA A 5 11.97 4.43 18.01
C ALA A 5 11.73 5.78 17.31
N SER A 6 12.09 5.87 16.02
CA SER A 6 11.72 7.01 15.16
C SER A 6 10.52 6.63 14.31
N TRP A 7 9.47 7.45 14.36
CA TRP A 7 8.24 7.25 13.59
C TRP A 7 8.33 8.01 12.28
N GLN A 8 8.11 7.32 11.17
CA GLN A 8 8.14 7.88 9.83
C GLN A 8 6.77 7.70 9.16
N PRO A 9 6.26 8.73 8.47
CA PRO A 9 5.06 8.59 7.66
C PRO A 9 5.34 7.73 6.43
N GLU A 10 4.38 6.89 6.08
CA GLU A 10 4.36 6.04 4.88
C GLU A 10 3.32 6.48 3.86
N PHE A 11 3.32 5.89 2.66
CA PHE A 11 2.49 6.34 1.53
C PHE A 11 1.00 6.35 1.86
N GLY A 12 0.50 5.32 2.55
CA GLY A 12 -0.88 5.31 3.04
C GLY A 12 -1.03 6.20 4.28
N ALA A 13 -2.10 7.00 4.35
CA ALA A 13 -2.40 7.83 5.52
C ALA A 13 -2.60 6.99 6.81
N TYR A 14 -2.97 5.72 6.65
CA TYR A 14 -3.15 4.74 7.72
C TYR A 14 -1.86 3.95 8.05
N MET A 15 -0.73 4.27 7.44
CA MET A 15 0.53 3.54 7.60
C MET A 15 1.56 4.33 8.42
N ILE A 16 2.30 3.61 9.25
CA ILE A 16 3.44 4.12 10.00
C ILE A 16 4.62 3.16 9.83
N GLU A 17 5.81 3.71 9.56
CA GLU A 17 7.06 2.97 9.61
C GLU A 17 7.89 3.39 10.81
N VAL A 18 8.68 2.46 11.37
CA VAL A 18 9.45 2.71 12.59
C VAL A 18 10.90 2.26 12.43
N PRO A 19 11.74 2.98 11.67
CA PRO A 19 13.18 2.76 11.72
C PRO A 19 13.72 3.28 13.06
N GLY A 20 14.48 2.45 13.77
CA GLY A 20 15.22 2.87 14.96
C GLY A 20 16.71 3.04 14.65
N ILE A 21 17.51 3.10 15.71
CA ILE A 21 18.96 2.93 15.61
C ILE A 21 19.25 1.47 15.20
N PRO A 22 20.20 1.21 14.28
CA PRO A 22 20.59 -0.14 13.92
C PRO A 22 20.98 -0.98 15.13
N TYR A 23 20.55 -2.23 15.16
CA TYR A 23 21.03 -3.18 16.17
C TYR A 23 22.53 -3.43 16.00
N GLY A 24 23.23 -3.68 17.10
CA GLY A 24 24.64 -4.11 17.06
C GLY A 24 24.84 -5.44 16.33
N SER A 25 26.09 -5.77 16.01
CA SER A 25 26.48 -6.95 15.24
C SER A 25 26.55 -8.25 16.06
N SER A 26 26.21 -8.22 17.35
CA SER A 26 26.33 -9.38 18.24
C SER A 26 25.07 -10.24 18.25
N LEU A 27 25.21 -11.54 18.58
CA LEU A 27 24.05 -12.41 18.79
C LEU A 27 23.12 -11.91 19.91
N LYS A 28 23.67 -11.24 20.94
CA LYS A 28 22.87 -10.61 22.00
C LYS A 28 21.98 -9.51 21.44
N SER A 29 22.45 -8.77 20.45
CA SER A 29 21.67 -7.70 19.80
C SER A 29 20.41 -8.25 19.10
N LEU A 30 20.45 -9.48 18.58
CA LEU A 30 19.26 -10.13 17.99
C LEU A 30 18.15 -10.40 19.02
N THR A 31 18.51 -10.63 20.28
CA THR A 31 17.54 -10.86 21.36
C THR A 31 16.73 -9.61 21.73
N LEU A 32 17.20 -8.43 21.30
CA LEU A 32 16.53 -7.15 21.57
C LEU A 32 15.44 -6.81 20.54
N VAL A 33 15.43 -7.47 19.38
CA VAL A 33 14.55 -7.12 18.25
C VAL A 33 13.08 -7.23 18.64
N GLU A 34 12.68 -8.37 19.19
CA GLU A 34 11.28 -8.62 19.58
C GLU A 34 10.82 -7.65 20.69
N GLN A 35 11.67 -7.43 21.70
CA GLN A 35 11.40 -6.49 22.78
C GLN A 35 11.22 -5.07 22.25
N ASN A 36 12.05 -4.66 21.29
CA ASN A 36 11.93 -3.37 20.63
C ASN A 36 10.69 -3.27 19.74
N MET A 37 10.30 -4.32 19.03
CA MET A 37 9.03 -4.34 18.28
C MET A 37 7.80 -4.26 19.19
N LYS A 38 7.83 -4.96 20.34
CA LYS A 38 6.77 -4.88 21.37
C LYS A 38 6.66 -3.48 21.94
N ARG A 39 7.76 -2.88 22.38
CA ARG A 39 7.79 -1.51 22.90
C ARG A 39 7.29 -0.48 21.88
N ARG A 40 7.64 -0.62 20.60
CA ARG A 40 7.11 0.23 19.53
C ARG A 40 5.58 0.15 19.46
N ARG A 41 5.01 -1.06 19.44
CA ARG A 41 3.55 -1.25 19.45
C ARG A 41 2.90 -0.67 20.71
N GLU A 42 3.49 -0.87 21.88
CA GLU A 42 2.99 -0.30 23.14
C GLU A 42 2.97 1.22 23.11
N ILE A 43 4.00 1.86 22.54
CA ILE A 43 4.07 3.31 22.41
C ILE A 43 2.98 3.81 21.46
N ALA A 44 2.89 3.27 20.24
CA ALA A 44 1.88 3.73 19.28
C ALA A 44 0.45 3.44 19.74
N SER A 45 0.21 2.33 20.46
CA SER A 45 -1.11 2.01 20.99
C SER A 45 -1.65 3.06 21.95
N LYS A 46 -0.79 3.87 22.60
CA LYS A 46 -1.22 4.95 23.50
C LYS A 46 -1.84 6.15 22.76
N TYR A 47 -1.62 6.24 21.46
CA TYR A 47 -2.11 7.34 20.62
C TYR A 47 -3.32 6.95 19.77
N LEU A 48 -3.75 5.69 19.84
CA LEU A 48 -4.93 5.19 19.13
C LEU A 48 -6.21 5.60 19.84
N ASN A 49 -7.26 5.82 19.05
CA ASN A 49 -8.62 5.92 19.56
C ASN A 49 -9.13 4.57 20.10
N PRO A 50 -10.17 4.55 20.96
CA PRO A 50 -10.71 3.30 21.52
C PRO A 50 -11.17 2.26 20.49
N ASN A 51 -11.51 2.70 19.27
CA ASN A 51 -11.96 1.88 18.14
C ASN A 51 -10.87 1.60 17.10
N GLU A 52 -9.63 1.97 17.39
CA GLU A 52 -8.48 1.75 16.51
C GLU A 52 -7.57 0.64 17.05
N SER A 53 -6.86 -0.03 16.15
CA SER A 53 -5.93 -1.08 16.52
C SER A 53 -4.76 -1.13 15.54
N LEU A 54 -3.56 -1.32 16.07
CA LEU A 54 -2.37 -1.52 15.26
C LEU A 54 -2.32 -2.95 14.76
N VAL A 55 -2.19 -3.10 13.45
CA VAL A 55 -2.04 -4.39 12.78
C VAL A 55 -0.86 -4.33 11.83
N THR A 56 -0.05 -5.38 11.81
CA THR A 56 1.06 -5.51 10.85
C THR A 56 0.58 -6.35 9.68
N LEU A 57 -0.14 -5.73 8.75
CA LEU A 57 -0.66 -6.35 7.53
C LEU A 57 0.20 -5.94 6.33
N VAL A 58 0.42 -6.89 5.43
CA VAL A 58 1.08 -6.63 4.14
C VAL A 58 0.11 -5.94 3.16
N SER A 59 -1.15 -6.36 3.17
CA SER A 59 -2.20 -5.78 2.35
C SER A 59 -3.51 -5.82 3.12
N PHE A 60 -4.26 -4.73 3.08
CA PHE A 60 -5.58 -4.67 3.70
C PHE A 60 -6.61 -5.30 2.75
N PRO A 61 -7.25 -6.44 3.10
CA PRO A 61 -8.01 -7.24 2.13
C PRO A 61 -9.20 -6.54 1.46
N ARG A 62 -9.74 -5.49 2.08
CA ARG A 62 -10.91 -4.76 1.58
C ARG A 62 -10.59 -3.34 1.10
N LEU A 63 -9.32 -3.03 0.88
CA LEU A 63 -8.91 -1.73 0.37
C LEU A 63 -9.58 -1.48 -0.99
N GLY A 64 -10.23 -0.33 -1.16
CA GLY A 64 -10.91 0.02 -2.42
C GLY A 64 -12.20 -0.76 -2.70
N CYS A 65 -12.74 -1.52 -1.74
CA CYS A 65 -14.05 -2.15 -1.88
C CYS A 65 -15.17 -1.10 -1.74
N SER A 66 -16.37 -1.40 -2.28
CA SER A 66 -17.54 -0.50 -2.24
C SER A 66 -18.09 -0.23 -0.83
N SER A 67 -17.77 -1.10 0.11
CA SER A 67 -18.03 -0.89 1.53
C SER A 67 -17.01 0.07 2.15
N GLN A 68 -17.40 0.80 3.19
CA GLN A 68 -16.48 1.61 3.97
C GLN A 68 -15.22 0.84 4.40
N PHE A 69 -14.05 1.37 4.00
CA PHE A 69 -12.73 0.87 4.38
C PHE A 69 -11.82 1.93 5.00
N LEU A 70 -12.27 3.20 5.04
CA LEU A 70 -11.63 4.31 5.75
C LEU A 70 -12.58 4.85 6.82
N GLU A 71 -12.00 5.46 7.85
CA GLU A 71 -12.71 6.21 8.88
C GLU A 71 -12.07 7.59 9.00
N PRO A 72 -12.78 8.69 8.67
CA PRO A 72 -14.15 8.72 8.15
C PRO A 72 -14.25 8.12 6.73
N HIS A 73 -15.48 7.84 6.30
CA HIS A 73 -15.74 7.38 4.92
C HIS A 73 -15.47 8.51 3.91
N HIS A 74 -14.82 8.17 2.81
CA HIS A 74 -14.59 9.05 1.67
C HIS A 74 -15.01 8.33 0.39
N GLU A 75 -15.72 9.03 -0.48
CA GLU A 75 -16.09 8.49 -1.78
C GLU A 75 -14.83 8.31 -2.64
N PRO A 76 -14.71 7.22 -3.42
CA PRO A 76 -13.61 7.03 -4.36
C PRO A 76 -13.42 8.22 -5.31
N PHE A 77 -12.35 8.19 -6.10
CA PHE A 77 -11.90 9.29 -6.96
C PHE A 77 -11.25 10.45 -6.17
N GLY A 78 -10.73 11.40 -6.93
CA GLY A 78 -10.00 12.55 -6.40
C GLY A 78 -9.04 13.11 -7.46
N PRO A 79 -8.67 14.40 -7.37
CA PRO A 79 -7.75 15.02 -8.32
C PRO A 79 -6.33 14.42 -8.29
N GLU A 80 -5.88 13.84 -7.17
CA GLU A 80 -4.50 13.39 -6.99
C GLU A 80 -4.27 11.95 -7.44
N LEU A 81 -4.96 10.99 -6.82
CA LEU A 81 -4.84 9.57 -7.15
C LEU A 81 -5.63 9.20 -8.41
N ARG A 82 -6.73 9.91 -8.68
CA ARG A 82 -7.64 9.67 -9.82
C ARG A 82 -8.06 8.20 -9.93
N SER A 83 -8.11 7.49 -8.81
CA SER A 83 -8.41 6.05 -8.73
C SER A 83 -9.91 5.80 -8.81
N LEU A 84 -10.29 4.70 -9.45
CA LEU A 84 -11.68 4.24 -9.50
C LEU A 84 -12.19 3.73 -8.15
N PHE A 85 -11.27 3.38 -7.23
CA PHE A 85 -11.57 2.60 -6.03
C PHE A 85 -11.16 3.30 -4.74
N VAL A 86 -10.14 4.16 -4.81
CA VAL A 86 -9.50 4.73 -3.62
C VAL A 86 -9.60 6.26 -3.64
N PRO A 87 -10.04 6.89 -2.54
CA PRO A 87 -10.05 8.33 -2.40
C PRO A 87 -8.65 8.89 -2.14
N ASP A 88 -8.42 10.18 -2.43
CA ASP A 88 -7.13 10.85 -2.20
C ASP A 88 -6.71 10.81 -0.72
N GLU A 89 -7.67 10.79 0.20
CA GLU A 89 -7.46 10.72 1.66
C GLU A 89 -6.83 9.40 2.13
N ALA A 90 -6.81 8.37 1.27
CA ALA A 90 -6.04 7.17 1.55
C ALA A 90 -4.52 7.41 1.43
N MET A 91 -4.10 8.42 0.67
CA MET A 91 -2.70 8.83 0.55
C MET A 91 -2.33 9.78 1.68
N ASN A 92 -1.13 9.62 2.20
CA ASN A 92 -0.60 10.48 3.25
C ASN A 92 -0.46 11.92 2.74
N PRO A 93 -0.88 12.93 3.53
CA PRO A 93 -0.94 14.32 3.10
C PRO A 93 0.44 14.98 2.90
N HIS A 94 1.53 14.32 3.30
CA HIS A 94 2.87 14.86 3.12
C HIS A 94 3.23 14.98 1.63
N ASP A 95 3.62 16.18 1.18
CA ASP A 95 3.85 16.55 -0.23
C ASP A 95 4.75 15.57 -1.01
N LYS A 96 5.75 14.97 -0.36
CA LYS A 96 6.61 13.93 -0.93
C LYS A 96 5.83 12.80 -1.62
N PHE A 97 4.70 12.37 -1.07
CA PHE A 97 3.92 11.27 -1.62
C PHE A 97 3.10 11.67 -2.84
N ARG A 98 2.55 12.89 -2.81
CA ARG A 98 1.91 13.52 -3.97
C ARG A 98 2.90 13.69 -5.12
N ALA A 99 4.07 14.26 -4.84
CA ALA A 99 5.13 14.45 -5.83
C ALA A 99 5.58 13.11 -6.43
N LEU A 100 5.65 12.05 -5.63
CA LEU A 100 5.99 10.71 -6.10
C LEU A 100 4.88 10.13 -6.99
N ASN A 101 3.61 10.27 -6.61
CA ASN A 101 2.48 9.81 -7.40
C ASN A 101 2.50 10.47 -8.79
N VAL A 102 2.58 11.80 -8.83
CA VAL A 102 2.67 12.58 -10.07
C VAL A 102 3.91 12.18 -10.88
N GLY A 103 5.08 12.07 -10.24
CA GLY A 103 6.32 11.71 -10.92
C GLY A 103 6.31 10.32 -11.57
N ILE A 104 5.63 9.35 -10.95
CA ILE A 104 5.45 8.01 -11.53
C ILE A 104 4.52 8.06 -12.74
N GLU A 105 3.40 8.76 -12.63
CA GLU A 105 2.43 8.89 -13.72
C GLU A 105 3.00 9.66 -14.91
N ASP A 106 3.69 10.77 -14.66
CA ASP A 106 4.37 11.59 -15.68
C ASP A 106 5.42 10.76 -16.42
N ARG A 107 6.24 9.98 -15.69
CA ARG A 107 7.23 9.11 -16.29
C ARG A 107 6.61 7.97 -17.10
N ARG A 108 5.49 7.40 -16.64
CA ARG A 108 4.78 6.31 -17.33
C ARG A 108 3.94 6.81 -18.50
N GLY A 109 3.61 8.11 -18.53
CA GLY A 109 2.65 8.70 -19.47
C GLY A 109 1.21 8.24 -19.26
N SER A 110 0.94 7.47 -18.20
CA SER A 110 -0.39 7.00 -17.87
C SER A 110 -0.48 6.56 -16.40
N LYS A 111 -1.72 6.54 -15.88
CA LYS A 111 -1.99 6.04 -14.51
C LYS A 111 -1.55 4.59 -14.36
N VAL A 112 -1.12 4.25 -13.15
CA VAL A 112 -0.76 2.88 -12.82
C VAL A 112 -1.93 1.92 -13.00
N ALA A 113 -1.62 0.72 -13.48
CA ALA A 113 -2.55 -0.37 -13.65
C ALA A 113 -1.86 -1.66 -13.21
N PHE A 114 -2.45 -2.34 -12.24
CA PHE A 114 -2.03 -3.64 -11.75
C PHE A 114 -3.15 -4.63 -12.02
N ASN A 115 -2.78 -5.74 -12.64
CA ASN A 115 -3.69 -6.85 -12.91
C ASN A 115 -3.13 -8.07 -12.17
N VAL A 116 -3.83 -8.53 -11.14
CA VAL A 116 -3.44 -9.71 -10.34
C VAL A 116 -4.37 -10.87 -10.68
N PRO A 117 -3.87 -12.05 -11.10
CA PRO A 117 -4.72 -13.18 -11.44
C PRO A 117 -5.71 -13.52 -10.32
N ILE A 118 -6.99 -13.66 -10.68
CA ILE A 118 -8.03 -13.97 -9.71
C ILE A 118 -8.00 -15.46 -9.35
N PHE A 119 -8.29 -15.77 -8.09
CA PHE A 119 -8.49 -17.16 -7.68
C PHE A 119 -9.86 -17.64 -8.16
N HIS A 120 -9.88 -18.69 -9.00
CA HIS A 120 -11.11 -19.31 -9.47
C HIS A 120 -11.61 -20.36 -8.48
N ASP A 121 -12.64 -20.01 -7.69
CA ASP A 121 -13.38 -20.97 -6.88
C ASP A 121 -14.51 -21.62 -7.69
N LYS A 122 -14.94 -22.83 -7.29
CA LYS A 122 -16.03 -23.59 -7.92
C LYS A 122 -17.37 -22.84 -7.97
N LYS A 123 -17.56 -21.87 -7.08
CA LYS A 123 -18.77 -21.04 -6.96
C LYS A 123 -18.49 -19.55 -7.18
N GLY A 124 -17.30 -19.18 -7.65
CA GLY A 124 -16.95 -17.79 -7.89
C GLY A 124 -17.84 -17.20 -8.99
N HIS A 125 -18.40 -16.01 -8.74
CA HIS A 125 -18.98 -15.20 -9.80
C HIS A 125 -17.87 -14.54 -10.61
N ASP A 126 -18.15 -14.22 -11.86
CA ASP A 126 -17.26 -13.37 -12.68
C ASP A 126 -17.22 -11.96 -12.07
N LEU A 127 -16.06 -11.57 -11.53
CA LEU A 127 -15.85 -10.29 -10.84
C LEU A 127 -15.26 -9.21 -11.78
N PHE A 128 -15.53 -9.31 -13.08
CA PHE A 128 -14.91 -8.43 -14.06
C PHE A 128 -15.46 -7.02 -14.00
N ILE A 129 -14.55 -6.08 -13.73
CA ILE A 129 -14.79 -4.66 -13.90
C ILE A 129 -14.49 -4.32 -15.35
N TYR A 130 -15.46 -3.74 -16.04
CA TYR A 130 -15.26 -3.21 -17.38
C TYR A 130 -14.48 -1.90 -17.30
N CYS A 131 -13.17 -1.99 -17.52
CA CYS A 131 -12.23 -0.88 -17.65
C CYS A 131 -11.24 -1.23 -18.76
N ASP A 132 -10.89 -0.26 -19.61
CA ASP A 132 -10.03 -0.49 -20.80
C ASP A 132 -8.66 -1.13 -20.46
N LYS A 133 -8.15 -0.91 -19.24
CA LYS A 133 -6.87 -1.45 -18.76
C LYS A 133 -6.99 -2.75 -17.95
N ALA A 134 -8.20 -3.20 -17.64
CA ALA A 134 -8.44 -4.41 -16.89
C ALA A 134 -8.29 -5.65 -17.80
N LEU A 135 -7.47 -6.61 -17.37
CA LEU A 135 -7.35 -7.89 -18.08
C LEU A 135 -8.47 -8.85 -17.65
N PRO A 136 -8.99 -9.68 -18.56
CA PRO A 136 -9.86 -10.81 -18.19
C PRO A 136 -9.16 -11.71 -17.17
N ASP A 137 -9.92 -12.31 -16.27
CA ASP A 137 -9.43 -13.16 -15.16
C ASP A 137 -8.45 -12.48 -14.18
N HIS A 138 -8.47 -11.15 -14.06
CA HIS A 138 -7.61 -10.41 -13.12
C HIS A 138 -8.40 -9.46 -12.21
N ILE A 139 -7.92 -9.31 -10.98
CA ILE A 139 -8.25 -8.21 -10.09
C ILE A 139 -7.50 -6.97 -10.58
N TYR A 140 -8.25 -5.93 -10.93
CA TYR A 140 -7.72 -4.66 -11.40
C TYR A 140 -7.55 -3.66 -10.24
N MET A 141 -6.37 -3.04 -10.15
CA MET A 141 -6.05 -1.99 -9.18
C MET A 141 -5.31 -0.86 -9.90
N ASP A 142 -5.59 0.40 -9.54
CA ASP A 142 -5.19 1.56 -10.34
C ASP A 142 -4.57 2.71 -9.52
N SER A 143 -4.08 2.40 -8.31
CA SER A 143 -3.45 3.36 -7.41
C SER A 143 -2.22 2.78 -6.72
N LEU A 144 -1.23 3.62 -6.44
CA LEU A 144 -0.03 3.24 -5.69
C LEU A 144 -0.34 2.79 -4.26
N VAL A 145 -1.46 3.26 -3.67
CA VAL A 145 -1.92 2.86 -2.33
C VAL A 145 -2.10 1.34 -2.23
N PHE A 146 -2.46 0.67 -3.33
CA PHE A 146 -2.66 -0.78 -3.35
C PHE A 146 -1.37 -1.60 -3.25
N VAL A 147 -0.25 -1.08 -3.76
CA VAL A 147 0.91 -1.90 -4.16
C VAL A 147 2.24 -1.34 -3.64
N TRP A 148 2.22 -0.39 -2.70
CA TRP A 148 3.43 0.25 -2.16
C TRP A 148 4.53 -0.75 -1.72
N ILE A 149 4.16 -1.94 -1.24
CA ILE A 149 5.11 -3.00 -0.82
C ILE A 149 5.72 -3.79 -2.00
N LEU A 150 5.11 -3.78 -3.18
CA LEU A 150 5.44 -4.70 -4.29
C LEU A 150 6.37 -4.10 -5.36
N PHE A 151 6.79 -2.85 -5.23
CA PHE A 151 7.70 -2.19 -6.18
C PHE A 151 9.14 -2.74 -6.20
N ALA A 152 9.45 -3.78 -5.41
CA ALA A 152 10.71 -4.52 -5.53
C ALA A 152 10.78 -5.44 -6.76
N LYS A 153 9.68 -5.66 -7.49
CA LYS A 153 9.71 -6.40 -8.76
C LYS A 153 8.76 -5.74 -9.76
N GLY A 154 9.32 -4.89 -10.61
CA GLY A 154 8.59 -4.19 -11.67
C GLY A 154 7.75 -5.17 -12.48
N ALA A 155 6.43 -5.06 -12.36
CA ALA A 155 5.52 -5.58 -13.37
C ALA A 155 5.70 -4.68 -14.59
N ASP A 156 6.58 -5.10 -15.50
CA ASP A 156 6.72 -4.50 -16.82
C ASP A 156 5.41 -4.72 -17.59
N ASP A 157 4.60 -3.68 -17.69
CA ASP A 157 3.28 -3.68 -18.34
C ASP A 157 3.37 -3.43 -19.85
N ARG A 158 4.57 -3.22 -20.37
CA ARG A 158 4.82 -3.09 -21.81
C ARG A 158 4.51 -4.41 -22.52
N THR A 159 3.83 -4.29 -23.64
CA THR A 159 3.63 -5.37 -24.62
C THR A 159 4.98 -5.94 -25.08
N LYS A 160 4.99 -7.17 -25.60
CA LYS A 160 6.22 -7.78 -26.15
C LYS A 160 6.87 -6.88 -27.22
N GLU A 161 6.04 -6.24 -28.03
CA GLU A 161 6.43 -5.26 -29.05
C GLU A 161 7.09 -4.01 -28.43
N GLU A 162 6.49 -3.42 -27.40
CA GLU A 162 7.07 -2.28 -26.66
C GLU A 162 8.37 -2.65 -25.90
N ARG A 163 8.62 -3.94 -25.69
CA ARG A 163 9.87 -4.47 -25.10
C ARG A 163 10.93 -4.79 -26.16
N GLY A 164 10.63 -4.67 -27.45
CA GLY A 164 11.54 -5.03 -28.54
C GLY A 164 11.90 -6.53 -28.54
N LEU A 165 11.01 -7.37 -28.04
CA LEU A 165 11.18 -8.82 -27.99
C LEU A 165 10.19 -9.44 -28.98
N GLU A 166 10.71 -10.02 -30.08
CA GLU A 166 9.94 -10.88 -30.99
C GLU A 166 9.49 -12.18 -30.29
#